data_AF-A0A081CLP6-F1
#
_entry.id   AF-A0A081CLP6-F1
#
_cell.length_a   1.000
_cell.length_b   1.000
_cell.length_c   1.000
_cell.angle_alpha   90.00
_cell.angle_beta   90.00
_cell.angle_gamma   90.00
#
_symmetry.space_group_name_H-M   'P 1'
#
loop_
_entity.id
_entity.type
_entity.pdbx_description
1 polymer ?
#
loop_
_entity_poly.entity_id
_entity_poly.type
_entity_poly.pdbx_seq_one_letter_code
_entity_poly.pdbx_strand_id
1 'polypeptide(L)'
;MSRLVARALPAVRIQGPKHLVASATTRSLFSLPITTRPHRGLRRAVKMATQAGSFPSFTTVNFYAGSKLNRLSWLRTSTEFLNSTIASPHTRFVLMKHNNPLCHGSGDNEGMLATFSWDEVKKHVLQNVKASGGVNGEEDALVFGPQAYGLTNGAGEKEFARATDGVGPSRLALVFLGIDESELTQTSLPGQMAKDGDKPEGAPAGVPYFALSLTYRPAFVEGEAPMQALLDEIEAQGDKYDFLDLRASSRASAWPREHAAIVAQAKSLLDWNERHQYCPGCSRQQYSLWAGYKRGCSSSLGLAAPGSHFAAAFLAGKTSFEEDGKGVCPSTQVLSNFHYPRTDPVIIMAIISPDGEKVLLGRQKKWPAGFYSCLAGFCEPGESFEEAVRREVLEESGIQVDQVIYHSSQPWPYPTNLMAGFYGIAKTDDAESIRLDLDNELEDARFYTRQEILDVIERKKNAHFTRAELEKIDKEHHSSDGEDKAKDKVQIRLPPDTAIARVLVEAWAKGHAVLPTHMDNFQKTRM
;
A
#
# COMPACT_ATOMS: atom_id res chain seq x y z
N MET A 1 -24.31 -38.35 -32.87
CA MET A 1 -23.37 -38.41 -31.73
C MET A 1 -21.96 -38.04 -32.24
N SER A 2 -21.81 -36.95 -32.98
CA SER A 2 -21.68 -35.54 -32.54
C SER A 2 -20.29 -35.22 -31.97
N ARG A 3 -19.31 -35.20 -32.89
CA ARG A 3 -18.01 -34.55 -32.74
C ARG A 3 -18.19 -33.05 -33.03
N LEU A 4 -17.86 -32.18 -32.08
CA LEU A 4 -17.78 -30.73 -32.34
C LEU A 4 -16.34 -30.37 -32.72
N VAL A 5 -16.16 -29.95 -33.97
CA VAL A 5 -14.93 -29.41 -34.54
C VAL A 5 -14.99 -27.89 -34.39
N ALA A 6 -14.04 -27.30 -33.66
CA ALA A 6 -13.90 -25.84 -33.58
C ALA A 6 -13.26 -25.33 -34.88
N ARG A 7 -14.03 -24.55 -35.66
CA ARG A 7 -13.55 -23.83 -36.85
C ARG A 7 -12.89 -22.52 -36.41
N ALA A 8 -11.62 -22.34 -36.78
CA ALA A 8 -10.89 -21.08 -36.64
C ALA A 8 -11.43 -20.02 -37.61
N LEU A 9 -11.64 -18.79 -37.11
CA LEU A 9 -11.95 -17.60 -37.91
C LEU A 9 -10.65 -16.93 -38.39
N PRO A 10 -10.58 -16.40 -39.62
CA PRO A 10 -9.37 -15.80 -40.16
C PRO A 10 -9.11 -14.37 -39.64
N ALA A 11 -7.83 -14.08 -39.42
CA ALA A 11 -7.32 -12.77 -38.99
C ALA A 11 -7.51 -11.69 -40.06
N VAL A 12 -8.11 -10.56 -39.67
CA VAL A 12 -8.22 -9.36 -40.50
C VAL A 12 -6.96 -8.51 -40.31
N ARG A 13 -6.22 -8.32 -41.40
CA ARG A 13 -4.97 -7.56 -41.48
C ARG A 13 -5.31 -6.12 -41.88
N ILE A 14 -5.19 -5.15 -40.97
CA ILE A 14 -5.40 -3.73 -41.28
C ILE A 14 -4.03 -3.10 -41.62
N GLN A 15 -3.86 -2.69 -42.88
CA GLN A 15 -2.72 -1.91 -43.37
C GLN A 15 -2.94 -0.43 -43.03
N GLY A 16 -1.94 0.21 -42.41
CA GLY A 16 -1.90 1.67 -42.24
C GLY A 16 -1.34 2.37 -43.49
N PRO A 17 -1.76 3.61 -43.79
CA PRO A 17 -1.13 4.40 -44.85
C PRO A 17 -0.02 5.33 -44.32
N LYS A 18 0.98 5.51 -45.18
CA LYS A 18 2.20 6.32 -45.00
C LYS A 18 1.94 7.82 -45.20
N HIS A 19 2.84 8.61 -44.61
CA HIS A 19 3.01 10.07 -44.66
C HIS A 19 2.73 10.77 -46.01
N LEU A 20 2.12 11.96 -45.92
CA LEU A 20 2.38 13.08 -46.83
C LEU A 20 2.45 14.40 -46.07
N VAL A 21 3.46 15.20 -46.41
CA VAL A 21 3.78 16.54 -45.89
C VAL A 21 3.02 17.60 -46.70
N ALA A 22 2.46 18.62 -46.06
CA ALA A 22 2.23 19.93 -46.67
C ALA A 22 2.05 21.05 -45.63
N SER A 23 2.69 22.18 -45.94
CA SER A 23 2.77 23.46 -45.24
C SER A 23 1.56 24.37 -45.52
N ALA A 24 1.30 25.32 -44.60
CA ALA A 24 0.95 26.74 -44.84
C ALA A 24 -0.31 27.28 -44.10
N THR A 25 -0.09 28.34 -43.29
CA THR A 25 -0.88 29.59 -43.09
C THR A 25 -2.42 29.55 -43.29
N THR A 26 -3.30 30.17 -42.47
CA THR A 26 -3.35 31.60 -42.10
C THR A 26 -4.54 31.90 -41.16
N ARG A 27 -4.39 32.96 -40.33
CA ARG A 27 -5.39 33.97 -39.88
C ARG A 27 -6.49 33.64 -38.84
N SER A 28 -6.27 34.28 -37.68
CA SER A 28 -7.22 34.94 -36.77
C SER A 28 -8.36 35.69 -37.47
N LEU A 29 -9.56 35.60 -36.89
CA LEU A 29 -10.57 36.67 -36.78
C LEU A 29 -11.69 36.16 -35.86
N PHE A 30 -11.94 36.86 -34.73
CA PHE A 30 -13.25 37.27 -34.20
C PHE A 30 -13.07 37.80 -32.77
N SER A 31 -13.14 39.13 -32.65
CA SER A 31 -13.35 39.84 -31.38
C SER A 31 -14.72 40.52 -31.42
N LEU A 32 -15.43 40.50 -30.30
CA LEU A 32 -16.52 41.43 -29.98
C LEU A 32 -16.41 41.81 -28.49
N PRO A 33 -16.54 43.09 -28.12
CA PRO A 33 -16.30 43.56 -26.76
C PRO A 33 -17.60 43.65 -25.94
N ILE A 34 -17.55 43.26 -24.67
CA ILE A 34 -18.57 43.61 -23.66
C ILE A 34 -17.92 44.58 -22.66
N THR A 35 -18.46 45.79 -22.62
CA THR A 35 -18.09 46.84 -21.66
C THR A 35 -19.07 46.86 -20.49
N THR A 36 -18.61 46.64 -19.26
CA THR A 36 -19.34 47.05 -18.04
C THR A 36 -18.37 47.51 -16.95
N ARG A 37 -18.66 48.70 -16.38
CA ARG A 37 -17.90 49.41 -15.31
C ARG A 37 -17.85 48.63 -13.98
N PRO A 38 -16.84 48.85 -13.11
CA PRO A 38 -16.76 48.20 -11.81
C PRO A 38 -17.50 49.00 -10.72
N HIS A 39 -18.37 48.32 -9.95
CA HIS A 39 -18.86 48.80 -8.66
C HIS A 39 -17.93 48.29 -7.55
N ARG A 40 -17.38 49.21 -6.75
CA ARG A 40 -16.63 48.91 -5.53
C ARG A 40 -17.58 48.40 -4.44
N GLY A 41 -17.32 47.19 -3.96
CA GLY A 41 -17.86 46.65 -2.70
C GLY A 41 -16.85 45.66 -2.12
N LEU A 42 -16.23 46.00 -0.99
CA LEU A 42 -15.31 45.14 -0.26
C LEU A 42 -16.05 43.88 0.22
N ARG A 43 -15.70 42.72 -0.35
CA ARG A 43 -15.84 41.41 0.31
C ARG A 43 -14.50 40.69 0.20
N ARG A 44 -13.91 40.36 1.36
CA ARG A 44 -12.69 39.58 1.47
C ARG A 44 -13.03 38.13 1.07
N ALA A 45 -12.90 37.80 -0.20
CA ALA A 45 -13.02 36.44 -0.69
C ALA A 45 -11.70 35.71 -0.45
N VAL A 46 -11.71 34.67 0.38
CA VAL A 46 -10.64 33.69 0.44
C VAL A 46 -10.62 32.98 -0.92
N LYS A 47 -9.57 33.21 -1.72
CA LYS A 47 -9.34 32.47 -2.97
C LYS A 47 -8.98 31.02 -2.61
N MET A 48 -9.96 30.11 -2.67
CA MET A 48 -9.63 28.72 -2.99
C MET A 48 -9.26 28.68 -4.48
N ALA A 49 -8.04 28.29 -4.78
CA ALA A 49 -7.60 28.07 -6.15
C ALA A 49 -8.36 26.88 -6.73
N THR A 50 -9.29 27.13 -7.63
CA THR A 50 -9.88 26.11 -8.48
C THR A 50 -8.91 25.78 -9.61
N GLN A 51 -8.21 24.65 -9.49
CA GLN A 51 -7.48 24.07 -10.63
C GLN A 51 -8.49 23.45 -11.61
N ALA A 52 -8.40 23.87 -12.87
CA ALA A 52 -9.15 23.28 -13.98
C ALA A 52 -8.73 21.82 -14.17
N GLY A 53 -9.70 20.90 -14.13
CA GLY A 53 -9.48 19.46 -14.30
C GLY A 53 -9.97 18.56 -13.15
N SER A 54 -10.68 19.09 -12.14
CA SER A 54 -11.19 18.26 -11.04
C SER A 54 -12.53 17.59 -11.37
N PHE A 55 -12.51 16.27 -11.57
CA PHE A 55 -13.63 15.45 -11.12
C PHE A 55 -13.64 15.46 -9.57
N PRO A 56 -14.81 15.58 -8.90
CA PRO A 56 -14.89 15.77 -7.45
C PRO A 56 -14.40 14.59 -6.59
N SER A 57 -13.99 13.45 -7.17
CA SER A 57 -13.45 12.29 -6.42
C SER A 57 -11.95 12.37 -6.09
N PHE A 58 -11.21 13.36 -6.59
CA PHE A 58 -9.74 13.43 -6.40
C PHE A 58 -9.26 14.27 -5.20
N THR A 59 -10.16 14.76 -4.33
CA THR A 59 -9.78 15.61 -3.19
C THR A 59 -9.42 14.84 -1.91
N THR A 60 -9.75 13.55 -1.84
CA THR A 60 -9.56 12.76 -0.62
C THR A 60 -8.30 11.91 -0.70
N VAL A 61 -7.30 12.25 0.13
CA VAL A 61 -6.11 11.44 0.37
C VAL A 61 -6.26 10.74 1.72
N ASN A 62 -6.45 9.41 1.68
CA ASN A 62 -6.62 8.60 2.88
C ASN A 62 -5.30 8.43 3.65
N PHE A 63 -5.38 8.02 4.91
CA PHE A 63 -4.27 8.04 5.88
C PHE A 63 -2.99 7.30 5.44
N TYR A 64 -3.12 6.12 4.82
CA TYR A 64 -1.99 5.34 4.29
C TYR A 64 -1.66 5.64 2.82
N ALA A 65 -2.30 6.67 2.24
CA ALA A 65 -2.07 7.13 0.87
C ALA A 65 -1.34 8.49 0.86
N GLY A 66 -0.97 8.97 -0.33
CA GLY A 66 -0.32 10.28 -0.48
C GLY A 66 1.16 10.28 -0.12
N SER A 67 1.87 9.17 -0.40
CA SER A 67 3.33 9.13 -0.24
C SER A 67 3.99 10.27 -1.01
N LYS A 68 4.91 10.98 -0.36
CA LYS A 68 5.76 12.01 -0.97
C LYS A 68 6.93 11.44 -1.78
N LEU A 69 7.14 10.12 -1.72
CA LEU A 69 8.26 9.48 -2.42
C LEU A 69 7.97 9.35 -3.91
N ASN A 70 8.84 9.91 -4.73
CA ASN A 70 8.97 9.49 -6.12
C ASN A 70 9.56 8.06 -6.13
N ARG A 71 8.78 7.09 -6.61
CA ARG A 71 9.13 5.66 -6.52
C ARG A 71 10.23 5.23 -7.48
N LEU A 72 10.51 6.02 -8.52
CA LEU A 72 11.61 5.82 -9.47
C LEU A 72 11.73 4.37 -9.98
N SER A 73 10.60 3.77 -10.36
CA SER A 73 10.54 2.32 -10.62
C SER A 73 11.44 1.86 -11.77
N TRP A 74 11.75 2.74 -12.71
CA TRP A 74 12.64 2.49 -13.84
C TRP A 74 14.13 2.40 -13.45
N LEU A 75 14.51 2.79 -12.23
CA LEU A 75 15.88 2.73 -11.73
C LEU A 75 16.14 1.55 -10.78
N ARG A 76 15.13 0.73 -10.48
CA ARG A 76 15.26 -0.42 -9.58
C ARG A 76 16.23 -1.49 -10.06
N THR A 77 16.59 -1.48 -11.34
CA THR A 77 17.57 -2.41 -11.93
C THR A 77 18.98 -1.83 -12.00
N SER A 78 19.15 -0.52 -11.79
CA SER A 78 20.42 0.18 -11.98
C SER A 78 21.34 -0.02 -10.79
N THR A 79 22.44 -0.77 -10.99
CA THR A 79 23.48 -0.97 -9.97
C THR A 79 24.06 0.36 -9.48
N GLU A 80 24.42 1.24 -10.41
CA GLU A 80 25.05 2.52 -10.09
C GLU A 80 24.13 3.39 -9.23
N PHE A 81 22.88 3.57 -9.68
CA PHE A 81 21.90 4.37 -8.96
C PHE A 81 21.63 3.82 -7.56
N LEU A 82 21.40 2.51 -7.42
CA LEU A 82 21.06 1.94 -6.11
C LEU A 82 22.22 2.07 -5.11
N ASN A 83 23.46 1.88 -5.56
CA ASN A 83 24.63 1.98 -4.69
C ASN A 83 24.97 3.44 -4.35
N SER A 84 24.85 4.38 -5.29
CA SER A 84 25.01 5.82 -4.96
C SER A 84 23.90 6.31 -4.03
N THR A 85 22.68 5.77 -4.21
CA THR A 85 21.53 6.12 -3.41
C THR A 85 21.66 5.59 -1.99
N ILE A 86 21.97 4.30 -1.79
CA ILE A 86 22.08 3.74 -0.43
C ILE A 86 23.22 4.39 0.36
N ALA A 87 24.34 4.73 -0.30
CA ALA A 87 25.50 5.32 0.33
C ALA A 87 25.38 6.83 0.62
N SER A 88 24.30 7.48 0.17
CA SER A 88 24.08 8.90 0.42
C SER A 88 23.96 9.19 1.93
N PRO A 89 24.60 10.25 2.46
CA PRO A 89 24.46 10.65 3.86
C PRO A 89 23.02 11.06 4.23
N HIS A 90 22.21 11.40 3.23
CA HIS A 90 20.81 11.74 3.41
C HIS A 90 19.88 10.53 3.43
N THR A 91 20.37 9.32 3.11
CA THR A 91 19.52 8.13 3.07
C THR A 91 18.91 7.85 4.43
N ARG A 92 17.63 7.46 4.42
CA ARG A 92 16.84 7.12 5.60
C ARG A 92 16.33 5.69 5.51
N PHE A 93 16.53 4.93 6.57
CA PHE A 93 16.09 3.56 6.73
C PHE A 93 14.87 3.50 7.64
N VAL A 94 13.77 2.97 7.11
CA VAL A 94 12.60 2.54 7.87
C VAL A 94 12.87 1.13 8.38
N LEU A 95 13.14 1.00 9.68
CA LEU A 95 13.42 -0.27 10.32
C LEU A 95 12.15 -0.94 10.81
N MET A 96 12.04 -2.25 10.64
CA MET A 96 10.88 -3.03 11.09
C MET A 96 11.27 -4.27 11.89
N LYS A 97 10.56 -4.52 12.99
CA LYS A 97 10.61 -5.77 13.76
C LYS A 97 9.27 -6.46 13.64
N HIS A 98 9.23 -7.67 13.10
CA HIS A 98 7.98 -8.41 12.84
C HIS A 98 6.92 -7.57 12.10
N ASN A 99 7.37 -6.80 11.09
CA ASN A 99 6.55 -5.85 10.33
C ASN A 99 5.96 -4.67 11.15
N ASN A 100 6.45 -4.41 12.36
CA ASN A 100 6.14 -3.21 13.13
C ASN A 100 7.25 -2.16 12.96
N PRO A 101 6.93 -0.92 12.57
CA PRO A 101 7.94 0.12 12.38
C PRO A 101 8.56 0.60 13.69
N LEU A 102 9.85 0.92 13.62
CA LEU A 102 10.55 1.61 14.69
C LEU A 102 10.06 3.06 14.81
N CYS A 103 9.80 3.48 16.03
CA CYS A 103 9.33 4.82 16.40
C CYS A 103 10.20 5.36 17.54
N HIS A 104 10.18 6.67 17.74
CA HIS A 104 10.78 7.25 18.93
C HIS A 104 9.95 6.85 20.16
N GLY A 105 10.62 6.34 21.20
CA GLY A 105 9.97 5.88 22.44
C GLY A 105 9.81 6.99 23.49
N SER A 106 10.52 8.11 23.34
CA SER A 106 10.51 9.24 24.26
C SER A 106 10.94 10.54 23.58
N GLY A 107 10.74 11.67 24.27
CA GLY A 107 11.10 13.02 23.79
C GLY A 107 10.05 13.67 22.89
N ASP A 108 10.42 14.79 22.25
CA ASP A 108 9.48 15.61 21.46
C ASP A 108 8.87 14.87 20.25
N ASN A 109 9.52 13.80 19.79
CA ASN A 109 9.06 12.97 18.69
C ASN A 109 8.42 11.65 19.15
N GLU A 110 8.12 11.48 20.45
CA GLU A 110 7.53 10.23 20.98
C GLU A 110 6.37 9.74 20.12
N GLY A 111 6.40 8.45 19.80
CA GLY A 111 5.42 7.76 18.99
C GLY A 111 5.55 8.02 17.48
N MET A 112 6.37 8.97 17.02
CA MET A 112 6.59 9.24 15.59
C MET A 112 7.60 8.26 14.98
N LEU A 113 7.47 8.04 13.67
CA LEU A 113 8.38 7.21 12.88
C LEU A 113 9.85 7.62 13.10
N ALA A 114 10.67 6.68 13.56
CA ALA A 114 12.10 6.83 13.64
C ALA A 114 12.75 6.29 12.36
N THR A 115 13.80 6.95 11.89
CA THR A 115 14.60 6.50 10.75
C THR A 115 16.08 6.54 11.08
N PHE A 116 16.84 5.63 10.47
CA PHE A 116 18.28 5.54 10.65
C PHE A 116 18.99 6.04 9.39
N SER A 117 20.15 6.64 9.55
CA SER A 117 21.05 7.01 8.45
C SER A 117 21.78 5.79 7.90
N TRP A 118 22.46 5.95 6.75
CA TRP A 118 23.34 4.92 6.23
C TRP A 118 24.44 4.55 7.22
N ASP A 119 25.10 5.53 7.84
CA ASP A 119 26.22 5.28 8.76
C ASP A 119 25.83 4.41 9.96
N GLU A 120 24.59 4.56 10.46
CA GLU A 120 24.07 3.78 11.59
C GLU A 120 23.79 2.31 11.21
N VAL A 121 23.48 2.01 9.95
CA VAL A 121 23.16 0.63 9.52
C VAL A 121 24.27 -0.03 8.69
N LYS A 122 25.20 0.76 8.15
CA LYS A 122 26.22 0.36 7.15
C LYS A 122 26.98 -0.88 7.57
N LYS A 123 27.51 -0.90 8.79
CA LYS A 123 28.28 -2.04 9.32
C LYS A 123 27.50 -3.36 9.22
N HIS A 124 26.27 -3.38 9.72
CA HIS A 124 25.41 -4.57 9.75
C HIS A 124 24.97 -5.00 8.35
N VAL A 125 24.67 -4.04 7.47
CA VAL A 125 24.34 -4.31 6.07
C VAL A 125 25.53 -4.93 5.33
N LEU A 126 26.72 -4.32 5.42
CA LEU A 126 27.91 -4.79 4.71
C LEU A 126 28.41 -6.15 5.22
N GLN A 127 28.29 -6.43 6.53
CA GLN A 127 28.55 -7.77 7.07
C GLN A 127 27.65 -8.82 6.40
N ASN A 128 26.38 -8.50 6.18
CA ASN A 128 25.44 -9.39 5.52
C ASN A 128 25.61 -9.46 4.00
N VAL A 129 26.12 -8.41 3.35
CA VAL A 129 26.58 -8.47 1.95
C VAL A 129 27.73 -9.46 1.84
N LYS A 130 28.76 -9.34 2.68
CA LYS A 130 29.89 -10.28 2.72
C LYS A 130 29.43 -11.72 2.97
N ALA A 131 28.57 -11.94 3.97
CA ALA A 131 28.00 -13.25 4.26
C ALA A 131 27.07 -13.79 3.16
N SER A 132 26.57 -12.93 2.27
CA SER A 132 25.83 -13.32 1.07
C SER A 132 26.75 -13.69 -0.11
N GLY A 133 28.08 -13.63 0.05
CA GLY A 133 29.05 -13.83 -1.03
C GLY A 133 29.57 -12.55 -1.67
N GLY A 134 29.52 -11.43 -0.94
CA GLY A 134 30.09 -10.16 -1.38
C GLY A 134 31.59 -10.26 -1.68
N VAL A 135 32.04 -9.74 -2.81
CA VAL A 135 33.43 -9.88 -3.28
C VAL A 135 34.30 -8.63 -3.08
N ASN A 136 33.69 -7.49 -2.78
CA ASN A 136 34.39 -6.22 -2.56
C ASN A 136 34.83 -6.06 -1.09
N GLY A 137 35.92 -5.32 -0.86
CA GLY A 137 36.37 -4.90 0.47
C GLY A 137 35.41 -3.88 1.12
N GLU A 138 35.54 -3.65 2.42
CA GLU A 138 34.59 -2.82 3.19
C GLU A 138 34.52 -1.35 2.74
N GLU A 139 35.60 -0.80 2.18
CA GLU A 139 35.66 0.59 1.71
C GLU A 139 34.94 0.81 0.36
N ASP A 140 34.93 -0.21 -0.52
CA ASP A 140 34.33 -0.16 -1.87
C ASP A 140 33.13 -1.11 -2.02
N ALA A 141 32.49 -1.46 -0.90
CA ALA A 141 31.47 -2.50 -0.87
C ALA A 141 30.19 -2.05 -1.60
N LEU A 142 29.87 -2.73 -2.70
CA LEU A 142 28.57 -2.63 -3.35
C LEU A 142 27.54 -3.49 -2.62
N VAL A 143 26.34 -2.96 -2.43
CA VAL A 143 25.19 -3.68 -1.84
C VAL A 143 24.35 -4.33 -2.92
N PHE A 144 24.19 -3.64 -4.06
CA PHE A 144 23.34 -4.10 -5.15
C PHE A 144 24.12 -4.42 -6.42
N GLY A 145 23.55 -5.28 -7.25
CA GLY A 145 24.04 -5.58 -8.60
C GLY A 145 24.94 -6.81 -8.68
N PRO A 146 25.11 -7.38 -9.88
CA PRO A 146 25.89 -8.61 -10.07
C PRO A 146 27.35 -8.47 -9.62
N GLN A 147 27.94 -7.28 -9.76
CA GLN A 147 29.32 -6.98 -9.38
C GLN A 147 29.56 -7.17 -7.88
N ALA A 148 28.57 -6.82 -7.05
CA ALA A 148 28.66 -6.98 -5.60
C ALA A 148 28.92 -8.44 -5.19
N TYR A 149 28.41 -9.40 -5.97
CA TYR A 149 28.40 -10.83 -5.64
C TYR A 149 29.23 -11.68 -6.60
N GLY A 150 30.08 -11.06 -7.43
CA GLY A 150 30.93 -11.76 -8.39
C GLY A 150 30.15 -12.56 -9.45
N LEU A 151 28.93 -12.13 -9.78
CA LEU A 151 28.11 -12.79 -10.81
C LEU A 151 28.57 -12.34 -12.20
N THR A 152 28.73 -13.31 -13.10
CA THR A 152 29.21 -13.10 -14.48
C THR A 152 28.25 -13.72 -15.49
N ASN A 153 28.22 -13.14 -16.69
CA ASN A 153 27.36 -13.60 -17.77
C ASN A 153 27.83 -14.96 -18.32
N GLY A 154 27.03 -16.01 -18.12
CA GLY A 154 27.30 -17.37 -18.61
C GLY A 154 26.31 -17.90 -19.65
N ALA A 155 25.24 -17.16 -19.95
CA ALA A 155 24.10 -17.67 -20.73
C ALA A 155 23.48 -16.66 -21.72
N GLY A 156 24.08 -15.48 -21.89
CA GLY A 156 23.56 -14.39 -22.73
C GLY A 156 23.17 -13.16 -21.92
N GLU A 157 23.29 -11.97 -22.50
CA GLU A 157 23.05 -10.69 -21.79
C GLU A 157 21.64 -10.59 -21.22
N LYS A 158 20.64 -11.06 -21.96
CA LYS A 158 19.23 -10.98 -21.57
C LYS A 158 18.92 -11.90 -20.39
N GLU A 159 19.40 -13.13 -20.45
CA GLU A 159 19.25 -14.16 -19.42
C GLU A 159 19.98 -13.74 -18.14
N PHE A 160 21.19 -13.19 -18.29
CA PHE A 160 21.97 -12.65 -17.19
C PHE A 160 21.25 -11.49 -16.52
N ALA A 161 20.85 -10.45 -17.27
CA ALA A 161 20.11 -9.31 -16.74
C ALA A 161 18.83 -9.75 -16.00
N ARG A 162 18.05 -10.67 -16.60
CA ARG A 162 16.84 -11.22 -15.97
C ARG A 162 17.12 -11.85 -14.60
N ALA A 163 18.30 -12.47 -14.44
CA ALA A 163 18.73 -13.15 -13.23
C ALA A 163 19.45 -12.23 -12.23
N THR A 164 19.96 -11.06 -12.62
CA THR A 164 20.86 -10.26 -11.76
C THR A 164 20.47 -8.79 -11.59
N ASP A 165 19.50 -8.27 -12.35
CA ASP A 165 19.11 -6.86 -12.27
C ASP A 165 18.70 -6.44 -10.86
N GLY A 166 19.39 -5.45 -10.30
CA GLY A 166 19.15 -4.95 -8.95
C GLY A 166 19.18 -6.05 -7.88
N VAL A 167 19.97 -7.12 -8.09
CA VAL A 167 20.16 -8.18 -7.10
C VAL A 167 20.67 -7.58 -5.79
N GLY A 168 20.07 -7.99 -4.67
CA GLY A 168 20.47 -7.57 -3.34
C GLY A 168 21.00 -8.74 -2.49
N PRO A 169 21.44 -8.47 -1.26
CA PRO A 169 22.01 -9.50 -0.40
C PRO A 169 20.96 -10.57 -0.07
N SER A 170 21.31 -11.84 -0.27
CA SER A 170 20.41 -12.97 -0.06
C SER A 170 19.94 -13.11 1.39
N ARG A 171 20.71 -12.53 2.32
CA ARG A 171 20.47 -12.57 3.77
C ARG A 171 19.54 -11.47 4.29
N LEU A 172 19.21 -10.44 3.50
CA LEU A 172 18.39 -9.31 3.97
C LEU A 172 17.07 -9.18 3.23
N ALA A 173 16.04 -8.72 3.94
CA ALA A 173 14.89 -8.09 3.32
C ALA A 173 15.12 -6.57 3.32
N LEU A 174 15.74 -6.10 2.23
CA LEU A 174 16.11 -4.71 1.99
C LEU A 174 15.41 -4.22 0.73
N VAL A 175 14.70 -3.09 0.85
CA VAL A 175 13.83 -2.58 -0.21
C VAL A 175 14.04 -1.09 -0.43
N PHE A 176 14.21 -0.66 -1.68
CA PHE A 176 14.26 0.77 -2.03
C PHE A 176 12.83 1.35 -2.13
N LEU A 177 12.46 2.34 -1.32
CA LEU A 177 11.10 2.86 -1.32
C LEU A 177 10.89 3.96 -2.37
N GLY A 178 11.92 4.78 -2.60
CA GLY A 178 11.89 5.94 -3.48
C GLY A 178 12.76 7.07 -2.93
N ILE A 179 12.66 8.24 -3.55
CA ILE A 179 13.31 9.47 -3.12
C ILE A 179 12.23 10.50 -2.79
N ASP A 180 12.37 11.14 -1.64
CA ASP A 180 11.62 12.35 -1.33
C ASP A 180 12.25 13.54 -2.05
N GLU A 181 11.52 14.05 -3.04
CA GLU A 181 11.93 15.16 -3.90
C GLU A 181 11.13 16.44 -3.61
N SER A 182 10.40 16.50 -2.48
CA SER A 182 9.48 17.61 -2.17
C SER A 182 10.18 18.97 -2.09
N GLU A 183 11.44 18.98 -1.66
CA GLU A 183 12.26 20.19 -1.51
C GLU A 183 13.02 20.57 -2.79
N LEU A 184 12.87 19.79 -3.87
CA LEU A 184 13.56 20.05 -5.13
C LEU A 184 12.73 20.99 -6.02
N THR A 185 13.42 21.83 -6.78
CA THR A 185 12.78 22.71 -7.78
C THR A 185 12.26 21.95 -8.99
N GLN A 186 12.86 20.79 -9.29
CA GLN A 186 12.45 19.87 -10.35
C GLN A 186 12.55 18.43 -9.84
N THR A 187 11.52 17.63 -10.11
CA THR A 187 11.47 16.21 -9.76
C THR A 187 12.05 15.34 -10.88
N SER A 188 12.49 14.14 -10.52
CA SER A 188 13.07 13.20 -11.49
C SER A 188 12.00 12.58 -12.39
N LEU A 189 12.33 12.45 -13.67
CA LEU A 189 11.52 11.81 -14.70
C LEU A 189 12.31 10.66 -15.36
N PRO A 190 11.64 9.73 -16.07
CA PRO A 190 12.35 8.74 -16.87
C PRO A 190 13.32 9.41 -17.86
N GLY A 191 14.61 9.05 -17.78
CA GLY A 191 15.67 9.63 -18.60
C GLY A 191 16.23 10.98 -18.13
N GLN A 192 15.64 11.59 -17.10
CA GLN A 192 16.11 12.85 -16.53
C GLN A 192 16.07 12.79 -14.99
N MET A 193 17.23 12.62 -14.38
CA MET A 193 17.34 12.70 -12.93
C MET A 193 17.41 14.16 -12.47
N ALA A 194 16.69 14.47 -11.40
CA ALA A 194 16.81 15.74 -10.71
C ALA A 194 18.26 15.91 -10.23
N LYS A 195 18.76 17.14 -10.33
CA LYS A 195 20.07 17.52 -9.82
C LYS A 195 19.90 18.46 -8.66
N ASP A 196 20.75 18.29 -7.66
CA ASP A 196 20.85 19.17 -6.51
C ASP A 196 22.17 19.93 -6.64
N GLY A 197 22.11 21.23 -6.92
CA GLY A 197 23.27 22.03 -7.32
C GLY A 197 24.37 22.11 -6.26
N ASP A 198 24.00 21.84 -5.00
CA ASP A 198 24.89 21.90 -3.84
C ASP A 198 25.51 20.53 -3.48
N LYS A 199 25.14 19.45 -4.20
CA LYS A 199 25.63 18.08 -3.91
C LYS A 199 26.76 17.63 -4.84
N PRO A 200 27.66 16.74 -4.36
CA PRO A 200 28.69 16.13 -5.18
C PRO A 200 28.10 15.43 -6.41
N GLU A 201 28.87 15.42 -7.50
CA GLU A 201 28.51 14.73 -8.74
C GLU A 201 28.27 13.23 -8.46
N GLY A 202 27.07 12.73 -8.81
CA GLY A 202 26.66 11.34 -8.60
C GLY A 202 25.82 11.07 -7.34
N ALA A 203 25.71 12.02 -6.40
CA ALA A 203 24.80 11.88 -5.25
C ALA A 203 23.33 12.03 -5.68
N PRO A 204 22.39 11.26 -5.11
CA PRO A 204 20.97 11.45 -5.39
C PRO A 204 20.50 12.83 -4.93
N ALA A 205 19.77 13.53 -5.79
CA ALA A 205 19.00 14.69 -5.37
C ALA A 205 17.88 14.24 -4.42
N GLY A 206 17.51 15.07 -3.45
CA GLY A 206 16.48 14.73 -2.44
C GLY A 206 16.96 13.78 -1.33
N VAL A 207 16.01 13.12 -0.67
CA VAL A 207 16.24 12.23 0.49
C VAL A 207 15.79 10.81 0.14
N PRO A 208 16.73 9.86 -0.05
CA PRO A 208 16.37 8.48 -0.35
C PRO A 208 15.81 7.72 0.85
N TYR A 209 14.85 6.82 0.59
CA TYR A 209 14.29 5.93 1.60
C TYR A 209 14.49 4.46 1.25
N PHE A 210 14.94 3.68 2.22
CA PHE A 210 14.95 2.22 2.18
C PHE A 210 14.12 1.66 3.35
N ALA A 211 13.58 0.46 3.18
CA ALA A 211 13.01 -0.33 4.26
C ALA A 211 13.91 -1.54 4.54
N LEU A 212 14.11 -1.85 5.82
CA LEU A 212 14.93 -2.96 6.26
C LEU A 212 14.23 -3.73 7.39
N SER A 213 14.04 -5.03 7.19
CA SER A 213 13.57 -5.90 8.26
C SER A 213 14.72 -6.32 9.16
N LEU A 214 14.52 -6.14 10.47
CA LEU A 214 15.43 -6.61 11.51
C LEU A 214 15.20 -8.09 11.86
N THR A 215 14.06 -8.65 11.46
CA THR A 215 13.62 -10.01 11.85
C THR A 215 13.49 -10.97 10.67
N TYR A 216 13.76 -10.52 9.43
CA TYR A 216 13.80 -11.41 8.28
C TYR A 216 14.88 -12.46 8.47
N ARG A 217 14.51 -13.73 8.32
CA ARG A 217 15.44 -14.86 8.36
C ARG A 217 15.26 -15.70 7.10
N PRO A 218 16.25 -15.72 6.18
CA PRO A 218 16.22 -16.62 5.05
C PRO A 218 16.14 -18.08 5.52
N ALA A 219 15.44 -18.93 4.77
CA ALA A 219 15.29 -20.34 5.15
C ALA A 219 16.60 -21.14 5.26
N PHE A 220 17.69 -20.70 4.62
CA PHE A 220 19.02 -21.32 4.74
C PHE A 220 19.85 -20.80 5.93
N VAL A 221 19.30 -19.89 6.75
CA VAL A 221 19.95 -19.38 7.96
C VAL A 221 19.38 -20.07 9.20
N GLU A 222 20.24 -20.81 9.89
CA GLU A 222 19.97 -21.39 11.21
C GLU A 222 20.27 -20.35 12.32
N GLY A 223 19.51 -20.41 13.42
CA GLY A 223 19.67 -19.51 14.56
C GLY A 223 19.00 -18.15 14.37
N GLU A 224 19.69 -17.09 14.81
CA GLU A 224 19.18 -15.71 14.88
C GLU A 224 19.01 -15.07 13.49
N ALA A 225 18.18 -14.02 13.44
CA ALA A 225 18.01 -13.24 12.23
C ALA A 225 19.34 -12.52 11.88
N PRO A 226 19.66 -12.29 10.59
CA PRO A 226 20.95 -11.72 10.21
C PRO A 226 21.16 -10.26 10.67
N MET A 227 20.10 -9.57 11.07
CA MET A 227 20.12 -8.21 11.64
C MET A 227 19.94 -8.19 13.17
N GLN A 228 20.07 -9.33 13.86
CA GLN A 228 19.86 -9.44 15.31
C GLN A 228 20.79 -8.49 16.09
N ALA A 229 22.06 -8.39 15.72
CA ALA A 229 23.00 -7.50 16.40
C ALA A 229 22.55 -6.02 16.37
N LEU A 230 22.01 -5.54 15.24
CA LEU A 230 21.44 -4.18 15.16
C LEU A 230 20.18 -4.07 16.01
N LEU A 231 19.33 -5.10 16.02
CA LEU A 231 18.14 -5.12 16.86
C LEU A 231 18.52 -5.00 18.35
N ASP A 232 19.51 -5.77 18.81
CA ASP A 232 19.99 -5.73 20.19
C ASP A 232 20.59 -4.36 20.54
N GLU A 233 21.34 -3.75 19.62
CA GLU A 233 21.88 -2.39 19.77
C GLU A 233 20.77 -1.32 19.87
N ILE A 234 19.64 -1.52 19.19
CA ILE A 234 18.47 -0.63 19.28
C ILE A 234 17.75 -0.83 20.62
N GLU A 235 17.50 -2.08 21.01
CA GLU A 235 16.81 -2.41 22.27
C GLU A 235 17.63 -2.04 23.51
N ALA A 236 18.97 -2.09 23.41
CA ALA A 236 19.87 -1.63 24.47
C ALA A 236 19.78 -0.11 24.74
N GLN A 237 19.17 0.68 23.83
CA GLN A 237 18.95 2.11 24.04
C GLN A 237 17.72 2.42 24.93
N GLY A 238 17.09 1.39 25.52
CA GLY A 238 15.99 1.53 26.46
C GLY A 238 14.80 2.26 25.83
N ASP A 239 14.23 3.23 26.55
CA ASP A 239 13.02 3.96 26.15
C ASP A 239 13.23 4.96 25.00
N LYS A 240 14.41 4.97 24.36
CA LYS A 240 14.67 5.87 23.23
C LYS A 240 13.86 5.48 21.99
N TYR A 241 13.64 4.18 21.78
CA TYR A 241 12.88 3.68 20.64
C TYR A 241 11.83 2.66 21.07
N ASP A 242 10.77 2.56 20.27
CA ASP A 242 9.68 1.60 20.46
C ASP A 242 9.25 1.03 19.10
N PHE A 243 8.82 -0.24 19.07
CA PHE A 243 8.28 -0.86 17.86
C PHE A 243 6.75 -0.82 17.89
N LEU A 244 6.18 0.03 17.05
CA LEU A 244 4.76 0.33 17.11
C LEU A 244 3.92 -0.73 16.39
N ASP A 245 3.03 -1.40 17.11
CA ASP A 245 1.95 -2.19 16.48
C ASP A 245 0.91 -1.23 15.87
N LEU A 246 0.97 -1.06 14.55
CA LEU A 246 0.10 -0.14 13.81
C LEU A 246 -1.39 -0.56 13.83
N ARG A 247 -1.70 -1.84 14.11
CA ARG A 247 -3.08 -2.33 14.19
C ARG A 247 -3.66 -2.14 15.59
N ALA A 248 -2.85 -2.41 16.61
CA ALA A 248 -3.29 -2.36 18.00
C ALA A 248 -3.17 -0.97 18.63
N SER A 249 -2.33 -0.09 18.07
CA SER A 249 -2.06 1.23 18.63
C SER A 249 -2.77 2.35 17.89
N SER A 250 -3.48 3.18 18.63
CA SER A 250 -4.01 4.45 18.12
C SER A 250 -2.91 5.49 17.88
N ARG A 251 -1.68 5.30 18.38
CA ARG A 251 -0.61 6.32 18.27
C ARG A 251 -0.28 6.68 16.83
N ALA A 252 -0.35 5.70 15.92
CA ALA A 252 -0.13 5.93 14.51
C ALA A 252 -1.13 6.94 13.92
N SER A 253 -2.36 7.06 14.46
CA SER A 253 -3.36 7.98 13.90
C SER A 253 -2.96 9.45 14.01
N ALA A 254 -2.00 9.79 14.88
CA ALA A 254 -1.46 11.14 15.02
C ALA A 254 -0.34 11.46 14.01
N TRP A 255 0.10 10.48 13.21
CA TRP A 255 1.20 10.68 12.27
C TRP A 255 0.82 11.62 11.13
N PRO A 256 1.80 12.37 10.60
CA PRO A 256 1.70 12.91 9.25
C PRO A 256 1.37 11.78 8.26
N ARG A 257 0.45 12.04 7.34
CA ARG A 257 0.03 11.04 6.34
C ARG A 257 1.19 10.53 5.50
N GLU A 258 2.18 11.39 5.27
CA GLU A 258 3.39 11.06 4.52
C GLU A 258 4.17 9.93 5.19
N HIS A 259 4.28 9.95 6.52
CA HIS A 259 4.94 8.88 7.29
C HIS A 259 4.14 7.59 7.22
N ALA A 260 2.83 7.67 7.43
CA ALA A 260 1.94 6.52 7.33
C ALA A 260 1.98 5.87 5.94
N ALA A 261 2.01 6.66 4.87
CA ALA A 261 2.10 6.18 3.49
C ALA A 261 3.45 5.50 3.18
N ILE A 262 4.56 6.05 3.66
CA ILE A 262 5.89 5.44 3.55
C ILE A 262 5.91 4.09 4.27
N VAL A 263 5.40 4.05 5.51
CA VAL A 263 5.34 2.83 6.32
C VAL A 263 4.42 1.80 5.70
N ALA A 264 3.27 2.19 5.15
CA ALA A 264 2.37 1.26 4.46
C ALA A 264 3.05 0.59 3.26
N GLN A 265 3.82 1.34 2.47
CA GLN A 265 4.63 0.78 1.38
C GLN A 265 5.71 -0.15 1.91
N ALA A 266 6.48 0.28 2.92
CA ALA A 266 7.56 -0.49 3.52
C ALA A 266 7.05 -1.83 4.10
N LYS A 267 5.99 -1.76 4.91
CA LYS A 267 5.37 -2.93 5.55
C LYS A 267 4.87 -3.93 4.51
N SER A 268 4.21 -3.45 3.46
CA SER A 268 3.68 -4.33 2.42
C SER A 268 4.79 -5.06 1.65
N LEU A 269 5.87 -4.36 1.33
CA LEU A 269 6.99 -4.93 0.58
C LEU A 269 7.85 -5.86 1.45
N LEU A 270 8.07 -5.53 2.72
CA LEU A 270 8.80 -6.39 3.64
C LEU A 270 8.00 -7.65 3.96
N ASP A 271 6.71 -7.56 4.31
CA ASP A 271 5.86 -8.73 4.56
C ASP A 271 5.84 -9.68 3.34
N TRP A 272 5.73 -9.13 2.13
CA TRP A 272 5.82 -9.93 0.90
C TRP A 272 7.19 -10.61 0.75
N ASN A 273 8.30 -9.89 0.94
CA ASN A 273 9.65 -10.47 0.84
C ASN A 273 9.90 -11.56 1.89
N GLU A 274 9.36 -11.41 3.10
CA GLU A 274 9.50 -12.37 4.19
C GLU A 274 8.69 -13.66 3.95
N ARG A 275 7.49 -13.56 3.38
CA ARG A 275 6.61 -14.71 3.14
C ARG A 275 6.90 -15.46 1.84
N HIS A 276 7.47 -14.79 0.84
CA HIS A 276 7.70 -15.35 -0.51
C HIS A 276 9.17 -15.76 -0.70
N GLN A 277 9.64 -16.64 0.18
CA GLN A 277 11.00 -17.19 0.12
C GLN A 277 11.13 -18.38 -0.84
N TYR A 278 10.03 -18.96 -1.31
CA TYR A 278 10.02 -20.13 -2.19
C TYR A 278 9.22 -19.89 -3.45
N CYS A 279 9.76 -20.32 -4.58
CA CYS A 279 9.17 -20.18 -5.90
C CYS A 279 7.91 -21.05 -6.01
N PRO A 280 6.72 -20.48 -6.27
CA PRO A 280 5.50 -21.28 -6.46
C PRO A 280 5.57 -22.27 -7.63
N GLY A 281 6.41 -22.01 -8.64
CA GLY A 281 6.53 -22.86 -9.83
C GLY A 281 7.42 -24.09 -9.67
N CYS A 282 8.33 -24.14 -8.69
CA CYS A 282 9.23 -25.30 -8.51
C CYS A 282 9.71 -25.53 -7.07
N SER A 283 9.24 -24.73 -6.10
CA SER A 283 9.58 -24.82 -4.68
C SER A 283 11.08 -24.66 -4.37
N ARG A 284 11.89 -24.10 -5.27
CA ARG A 284 13.24 -23.63 -4.94
C ARG A 284 13.19 -22.31 -4.19
N GLN A 285 14.22 -22.01 -3.41
CA GLN A 285 14.31 -20.72 -2.74
C GLN A 285 14.37 -19.56 -3.75
N GLN A 286 13.93 -18.39 -3.31
CA GLN A 286 13.96 -17.16 -4.09
C GLN A 286 14.91 -16.16 -3.47
N TYR A 287 15.42 -15.25 -4.30
CA TYR A 287 16.28 -14.15 -3.90
C TYR A 287 15.73 -12.81 -4.40
N SER A 288 16.19 -11.73 -3.77
CA SER A 288 15.73 -10.37 -4.07
C SER A 288 16.35 -9.85 -5.37
N LEU A 289 15.50 -9.30 -6.22
CA LEU A 289 15.82 -8.58 -7.45
C LEU A 289 15.09 -7.24 -7.44
N TRP A 290 15.51 -6.33 -8.31
CA TRP A 290 14.89 -5.02 -8.49
C TRP A 290 14.76 -4.24 -7.17
N ALA A 291 15.81 -4.28 -6.34
CA ALA A 291 15.84 -3.64 -5.03
C ALA A 291 14.63 -3.98 -4.14
N GLY A 292 14.23 -5.25 -4.12
CA GLY A 292 13.15 -5.76 -3.27
C GLY A 292 11.75 -5.77 -3.90
N TYR A 293 11.61 -5.46 -5.19
CA TYR A 293 10.33 -5.49 -5.93
C TYR A 293 10.18 -6.73 -6.81
N LYS A 294 11.14 -7.64 -6.79
CA LYS A 294 11.05 -8.89 -7.55
C LYS A 294 11.69 -10.03 -6.78
N ARG A 295 11.04 -11.20 -6.75
CA ARG A 295 11.59 -12.46 -6.23
C ARG A 295 12.01 -13.36 -7.39
N GLY A 296 13.31 -13.50 -7.62
CA GLY A 296 13.86 -14.41 -8.62
C GLY A 296 13.93 -15.85 -8.09
N CYS A 297 13.54 -16.84 -8.89
CA CYS A 297 13.81 -18.25 -8.57
C CYS A 297 15.32 -18.51 -8.62
N SER A 298 15.89 -19.14 -7.58
CA SER A 298 17.34 -19.38 -7.47
C SER A 298 17.91 -20.17 -8.64
N SER A 299 17.12 -21.03 -9.30
CA SER A 299 17.57 -21.73 -10.52
C SER A 299 18.00 -20.80 -11.65
N SER A 300 17.56 -19.54 -11.65
CA SER A 300 18.05 -18.53 -12.61
C SER A 300 19.54 -18.26 -12.46
N LEU A 301 20.11 -18.50 -11.27
CA LEU A 301 21.54 -18.34 -11.00
C LEU A 301 22.38 -19.42 -11.67
N GLY A 302 21.81 -20.57 -12.05
CA GLY A 302 22.49 -21.53 -12.92
C GLY A 302 22.87 -20.94 -14.29
N LEU A 303 22.17 -19.90 -14.72
CA LEU A 303 22.46 -19.15 -15.94
C LEU A 303 23.42 -17.96 -15.70
N ALA A 304 23.69 -17.62 -14.44
CA ALA A 304 24.45 -16.45 -14.00
C ALA A 304 25.52 -16.86 -12.97
N ALA A 305 26.71 -17.22 -13.48
CA ALA A 305 27.87 -17.70 -12.74
C ALA A 305 27.61 -18.90 -11.79
N PRO A 306 27.48 -20.12 -12.36
CA PRO A 306 27.49 -21.36 -11.58
C PRO A 306 28.71 -21.43 -10.66
N GLY A 307 28.50 -21.77 -9.38
CA GLY A 307 29.58 -21.92 -8.40
C GLY A 307 30.00 -20.63 -7.69
N SER A 308 29.34 -19.49 -7.93
CA SER A 308 29.52 -18.31 -7.07
C SER A 308 29.07 -18.60 -5.63
N HIS A 309 29.72 -17.97 -4.64
CA HIS A 309 29.32 -18.11 -3.23
C HIS A 309 27.86 -17.68 -3.02
N PHE A 310 27.39 -16.69 -3.77
CA PHE A 310 26.00 -16.26 -3.76
C PHE A 310 25.04 -17.36 -4.19
N ALA A 311 25.32 -18.05 -5.31
CA ALA A 311 24.49 -19.14 -5.80
C ALA A 311 24.54 -20.38 -4.88
N ALA A 312 25.70 -20.65 -4.28
CA ALA A 312 25.91 -21.81 -3.40
C ALA A 312 24.96 -21.83 -2.19
N ALA A 313 24.59 -20.66 -1.66
CA ALA A 313 23.63 -20.54 -0.56
C ALA A 313 22.26 -21.19 -0.85
N PHE A 314 21.88 -21.32 -2.12
CA PHE A 314 20.58 -21.84 -2.55
C PHE A 314 20.61 -23.31 -3.00
N LEU A 315 21.78 -23.93 -3.03
CA LEU A 315 21.96 -25.29 -3.54
C LEU A 315 21.87 -26.37 -2.44
N ALA A 316 21.80 -25.98 -1.16
CA ALA A 316 21.65 -26.91 -0.02
C ALA A 316 22.63 -28.11 -0.08
N GLY A 317 23.90 -27.84 -0.39
CA GLY A 317 24.96 -28.85 -0.50
C GLY A 317 25.02 -29.60 -1.84
N LYS A 318 24.16 -29.25 -2.81
CA LYS A 318 24.28 -29.71 -4.21
C LYS A 318 25.32 -28.90 -4.98
N THR A 319 25.80 -29.47 -6.08
CA THR A 319 26.79 -28.85 -6.99
C THR A 319 26.13 -27.91 -7.99
N SER A 320 24.90 -28.21 -8.45
CA SER A 320 24.17 -27.41 -9.43
C SER A 320 22.64 -27.53 -9.30
N PHE A 321 21.90 -26.66 -10.00
CA PHE A 321 20.42 -26.69 -10.00
C PHE A 321 19.85 -27.80 -10.88
N GLU A 322 20.64 -28.36 -11.79
CA GLU A 322 20.27 -29.52 -12.62
C GLU A 322 20.21 -30.80 -11.78
N GLU A 323 21.09 -30.91 -10.77
CA GLU A 323 21.23 -32.10 -9.92
C GLU A 323 20.24 -32.16 -8.74
N ASP A 324 19.38 -31.16 -8.56
CA ASP A 324 18.41 -31.12 -7.46
C ASP A 324 17.09 -31.87 -7.76
N GLY A 325 16.95 -32.44 -8.95
CA GLY A 325 15.80 -33.25 -9.37
C GLY A 325 14.53 -32.48 -9.70
N LYS A 326 14.56 -31.14 -9.71
CA LYS A 326 13.37 -30.30 -9.98
C LYS A 326 13.28 -29.79 -11.42
N GLY A 327 14.28 -30.07 -12.25
CA GLY A 327 14.32 -29.67 -13.66
C GLY A 327 14.30 -28.14 -13.88
N VAL A 328 13.98 -27.72 -15.10
CA VAL A 328 13.88 -26.30 -15.48
C VAL A 328 12.62 -25.68 -14.86
N CYS A 329 12.79 -24.60 -14.11
CA CYS A 329 11.65 -23.91 -13.51
C CYS A 329 10.80 -23.20 -14.58
N PRO A 330 9.47 -23.41 -14.64
CA PRO A 330 8.63 -22.73 -15.62
C PRO A 330 8.64 -21.20 -15.45
N SER A 331 8.81 -20.72 -14.21
CA SER A 331 8.81 -19.28 -13.91
C SER A 331 10.02 -18.54 -14.49
N THR A 332 11.12 -19.23 -14.82
CA THR A 332 12.30 -18.58 -15.42
C THR A 332 12.16 -18.35 -16.92
N GLN A 333 11.07 -18.84 -17.53
CA GLN A 333 10.81 -18.69 -18.96
C GLN A 333 9.74 -17.65 -19.24
N VAL A 334 8.71 -17.56 -18.38
CA VAL A 334 7.57 -16.66 -18.57
C VAL A 334 7.53 -15.53 -17.55
N LEU A 335 6.76 -14.48 -17.83
CA LEU A 335 6.42 -13.47 -16.83
C LEU A 335 5.38 -14.05 -15.88
N SER A 336 5.70 -14.18 -14.59
CA SER A 336 4.79 -14.72 -13.58
C SER A 336 4.50 -13.66 -12.52
N ASN A 337 3.22 -13.46 -12.20
CA ASN A 337 2.76 -12.47 -11.22
C ASN A 337 3.37 -12.68 -9.82
N PHE A 338 3.56 -13.92 -9.39
CA PHE A 338 4.14 -14.27 -8.09
C PHE A 338 5.61 -13.87 -7.92
N HIS A 339 6.28 -13.39 -8.98
CA HIS A 339 7.59 -12.74 -8.84
C HIS A 339 7.48 -11.31 -8.33
N TYR A 340 6.29 -10.70 -8.32
CA TYR A 340 6.08 -9.31 -7.97
C TYR A 340 5.24 -9.17 -6.69
N PRO A 341 5.33 -8.03 -5.98
CA PRO A 341 4.53 -7.77 -4.80
C PRO A 341 3.04 -7.94 -5.05
N ARG A 342 2.36 -8.61 -4.11
CA ARG A 342 0.93 -8.83 -4.14
C ARG A 342 0.20 -7.65 -3.49
N THR A 343 -0.90 -7.22 -4.11
CA THR A 343 -1.86 -6.29 -3.53
C THR A 343 -3.25 -6.84 -3.80
N ASP A 344 -3.95 -7.25 -2.74
CA ASP A 344 -5.28 -7.81 -2.86
C ASP A 344 -6.33 -6.68 -2.84
N PRO A 345 -7.17 -6.55 -3.88
CA PRO A 345 -8.25 -5.58 -3.89
C PRO A 345 -9.34 -5.97 -2.88
N VAL A 346 -9.79 -5.00 -2.09
CA VAL A 346 -10.87 -5.16 -1.12
C VAL A 346 -11.84 -4.01 -1.31
N ILE A 347 -13.11 -4.31 -1.58
CA ILE A 347 -14.16 -3.29 -1.63
C ILE A 347 -14.59 -2.95 -0.20
N ILE A 348 -14.96 -1.68 0.03
CA ILE A 348 -15.57 -1.22 1.28
C ILE A 348 -16.60 -0.16 0.96
N MET A 349 -17.80 -0.28 1.52
CA MET A 349 -18.94 0.46 1.01
C MET A 349 -19.84 1.02 2.10
N ALA A 350 -20.17 2.32 1.96
CA ALA A 350 -21.27 2.93 2.68
C ALA A 350 -22.54 2.75 1.86
N ILE A 351 -23.42 1.87 2.32
CA ILE A 351 -24.69 1.57 1.66
C ILE A 351 -25.77 2.50 2.17
N ILE A 352 -26.31 3.31 1.28
CA ILE A 352 -27.22 4.42 1.58
C ILE A 352 -28.64 3.96 1.27
N SER A 353 -29.60 4.33 2.13
CA SER A 353 -31.01 4.04 1.94
C SER A 353 -31.58 4.68 0.66
N PRO A 354 -32.70 4.17 0.11
CA PRO A 354 -33.30 4.73 -1.10
C PRO A 354 -33.63 6.24 -1.01
N ASP A 355 -33.97 6.74 0.18
CA ASP A 355 -34.27 8.15 0.43
C ASP A 355 -33.02 9.02 0.66
N GLY A 356 -31.85 8.40 0.86
CA GLY A 356 -30.59 9.08 1.14
C GLY A 356 -30.35 9.40 2.61
N GLU A 357 -31.28 9.14 3.52
CA GLU A 357 -31.23 9.65 4.91
C GLU A 357 -30.63 8.70 5.93
N LYS A 358 -30.34 7.45 5.53
CA LYS A 358 -29.71 6.43 6.38
C LYS A 358 -28.53 5.76 5.70
N VAL A 359 -27.64 5.21 6.52
CA VAL A 359 -26.51 4.37 6.09
C VAL A 359 -26.55 3.03 6.82
N LEU A 360 -26.41 1.93 6.08
CA LEU A 360 -26.28 0.58 6.63
C LEU A 360 -24.87 0.40 7.18
N LEU A 361 -24.77 -0.06 8.42
CA LEU A 361 -23.53 -0.45 9.06
C LEU A 361 -23.67 -1.83 9.69
N GLY A 362 -22.61 -2.62 9.64
CA GLY A 362 -22.54 -3.96 10.21
C GLY A 362 -21.51 -4.06 11.35
N ARG A 363 -21.64 -5.11 12.15
CA ARG A 363 -20.65 -5.50 13.17
C ARG A 363 -20.44 -7.00 13.21
N GLN A 364 -19.22 -7.41 13.50
CA GLN A 364 -18.88 -8.82 13.76
C GLN A 364 -18.89 -9.12 15.26
N LYS A 365 -19.20 -10.37 15.62
CA LYS A 365 -19.27 -10.84 17.01
C LYS A 365 -18.00 -10.58 17.83
N LYS A 366 -16.84 -10.61 17.18
CA LYS A 366 -15.52 -10.44 17.82
C LYS A 366 -15.17 -8.97 18.12
N TRP A 367 -15.98 -8.01 17.67
CA TRP A 367 -15.69 -6.58 17.85
C TRP A 367 -16.24 -6.07 19.18
N PRO A 368 -15.61 -5.03 19.77
CA PRO A 368 -16.11 -4.40 20.99
C PRO A 368 -17.58 -3.99 20.86
N ALA A 369 -18.32 -4.10 21.96
CA ALA A 369 -19.73 -3.74 21.97
C ALA A 369 -19.97 -2.31 21.43
N GLY A 370 -20.94 -2.18 20.53
CA GLY A 370 -21.33 -0.92 19.89
C GLY A 370 -20.45 -0.50 18.71
N PHE A 371 -19.41 -1.24 18.33
CA PHE A 371 -18.57 -0.88 17.19
C PHE A 371 -19.20 -1.33 15.86
N TYR A 372 -19.60 -0.38 15.01
CA TYR A 372 -20.18 -0.64 13.68
C TYR A 372 -19.33 0.04 12.59
N SER A 373 -19.23 -0.61 11.44
CA SER A 373 -18.42 -0.17 10.29
C SER A 373 -19.17 -0.39 8.98
N CYS A 374 -18.64 0.17 7.90
CA CYS A 374 -19.02 -0.24 6.55
C CYS A 374 -18.77 -1.73 6.32
N LEU A 375 -19.60 -2.35 5.48
CA LEU A 375 -19.37 -3.70 4.95
C LEU A 375 -18.15 -3.68 4.03
N ALA A 376 -17.41 -4.78 3.95
CA ALA A 376 -16.18 -4.85 3.18
C ALA A 376 -15.78 -6.30 2.85
N GLY A 377 -15.30 -6.51 1.63
CA GLY A 377 -15.03 -7.84 1.09
C GLY A 377 -13.87 -7.90 0.12
N PHE A 378 -13.24 -9.06 0.02
CA PHE A 378 -12.24 -9.28 -1.03
C PHE A 378 -12.91 -9.34 -2.40
N CYS A 379 -12.21 -8.85 -3.44
CA CYS A 379 -12.66 -9.13 -4.79
C CYS A 379 -12.25 -10.55 -5.23
N GLU A 380 -13.15 -11.25 -5.88
CA GLU A 380 -12.94 -12.58 -6.47
C GLU A 380 -12.36 -12.52 -7.89
N PRO A 381 -11.70 -13.59 -8.35
CA PRO A 381 -11.22 -13.67 -9.73
C PRO A 381 -12.36 -13.59 -10.76
N GLY A 382 -12.34 -12.54 -11.58
CA GLY A 382 -13.27 -12.37 -12.70
C GLY A 382 -14.43 -11.42 -12.45
N GLU A 383 -14.54 -10.85 -11.25
CA GLU A 383 -15.58 -9.85 -10.94
C GLU A 383 -15.06 -8.40 -11.09
N SER A 384 -15.97 -7.48 -11.42
CA SER A 384 -15.75 -6.04 -11.31
C SER A 384 -15.93 -5.56 -9.86
N PHE A 385 -15.46 -4.36 -9.52
CA PHE A 385 -15.71 -3.79 -8.19
C PHE A 385 -17.19 -3.63 -7.88
N GLU A 386 -17.99 -3.29 -8.88
CA GLU A 386 -19.44 -3.12 -8.74
C GLU A 386 -20.15 -4.47 -8.55
N GLU A 387 -19.65 -5.55 -9.14
CA GLU A 387 -20.13 -6.91 -8.88
C GLU A 387 -19.77 -7.34 -7.46
N ALA A 388 -18.51 -7.13 -7.05
CA ALA A 388 -18.03 -7.41 -5.69
C ALA A 388 -18.86 -6.68 -4.62
N VAL A 389 -19.12 -5.38 -4.80
CA VAL A 389 -19.96 -4.58 -3.88
C VAL A 389 -21.36 -5.16 -3.78
N ARG A 390 -21.99 -5.55 -4.90
CA ARG A 390 -23.34 -6.11 -4.87
C ARG A 390 -23.38 -7.50 -4.23
N ARG A 391 -22.39 -8.34 -4.52
CA ARG A 391 -22.25 -9.69 -3.96
C ARG A 391 -22.09 -9.61 -2.45
N GLU A 392 -21.09 -8.86 -1.97
CA GLU A 392 -20.76 -8.82 -0.56
C GLU A 392 -21.90 -8.25 0.30
N VAL A 393 -22.58 -7.18 -0.16
CA VAL A 393 -23.72 -6.62 0.59
C VAL A 393 -24.87 -7.62 0.66
N LEU A 394 -25.12 -8.34 -0.45
CA LEU A 394 -26.16 -9.37 -0.49
C LEU A 394 -25.83 -10.54 0.43
N GLU A 395 -24.59 -11.01 0.43
CA GLU A 395 -24.12 -12.12 1.27
C GLU A 395 -24.18 -11.77 2.76
N GLU A 396 -23.66 -10.61 3.17
CA GLU A 396 -23.55 -10.27 4.59
C GLU A 396 -24.85 -9.73 5.21
N SER A 397 -25.73 -9.12 4.41
CA SER A 397 -26.89 -8.38 4.92
C SER A 397 -28.21 -8.67 4.22
N GLY A 398 -28.22 -9.41 3.11
CA GLY A 398 -29.42 -9.63 2.29
C GLY A 398 -29.89 -8.41 1.49
N ILE A 399 -29.28 -7.24 1.67
CA ILE A 399 -29.69 -6.00 0.99
C ILE A 399 -29.21 -6.00 -0.45
N GLN A 400 -30.12 -5.74 -1.39
CA GLN A 400 -29.76 -5.54 -2.79
C GLN A 400 -29.32 -4.10 -3.04
N VAL A 401 -28.23 -3.94 -3.80
CA VAL A 401 -27.67 -2.65 -4.19
C VAL A 401 -27.91 -2.39 -5.67
N ASP A 402 -28.41 -1.20 -6.00
CA ASP A 402 -28.63 -0.74 -7.37
C ASP A 402 -27.37 -0.07 -7.93
N GLN A 403 -27.13 1.20 -7.59
CA GLN A 403 -25.97 1.95 -8.07
C GLN A 403 -24.77 1.76 -7.17
N VAL A 404 -23.57 1.74 -7.77
CA VAL A 404 -22.28 1.68 -7.09
C VAL A 404 -21.42 2.83 -7.60
N ILE A 405 -20.89 3.64 -6.69
CA ILE A 405 -20.19 4.89 -6.99
C ILE A 405 -18.86 4.88 -6.27
N TYR A 406 -17.76 4.91 -7.02
CA TYR A 406 -16.42 4.99 -6.45
C TYR A 406 -16.20 6.32 -5.73
N HIS A 407 -15.56 6.25 -4.55
CA HIS A 407 -15.20 7.42 -3.76
C HIS A 407 -13.69 7.66 -3.76
N SER A 408 -12.92 6.79 -3.10
CA SER A 408 -11.47 6.91 -2.92
C SER A 408 -10.87 5.54 -2.58
N SER A 409 -9.55 5.43 -2.49
CA SER A 409 -8.88 4.20 -2.08
C SER A 409 -7.83 4.42 -1.00
N GLN A 410 -7.58 3.41 -0.18
CA GLN A 410 -6.61 3.43 0.91
C GLN A 410 -5.78 2.15 0.89
N PRO A 411 -4.44 2.24 0.76
CA PRO A 411 -3.57 1.11 1.06
C PRO A 411 -3.83 0.61 2.49
N TRP A 412 -3.94 -0.70 2.67
CA TRP A 412 -4.23 -1.30 3.97
C TRP A 412 -3.22 -2.42 4.24
N PRO A 413 -2.10 -2.11 4.92
CA PRO A 413 -0.96 -3.01 5.05
C PRO A 413 -1.19 -4.06 6.15
N TYR A 414 -2.32 -4.78 6.10
CA TYR A 414 -2.68 -5.85 7.02
C TYR A 414 -3.30 -7.07 6.30
N PRO A 415 -2.50 -7.88 5.59
CA PRO A 415 -1.07 -7.72 5.35
C PRO A 415 -0.75 -6.79 4.16
N THR A 416 -1.44 -6.93 3.02
CA THR A 416 -1.15 -6.20 1.78
C THR A 416 -2.40 -6.01 0.91
N ASN A 417 -3.32 -5.16 1.35
CA ASN A 417 -4.58 -4.93 0.65
C ASN A 417 -4.66 -3.51 0.07
N LEU A 418 -5.51 -3.32 -0.93
CA LEU A 418 -5.95 -2.00 -1.39
C LEU A 418 -7.46 -1.89 -1.16
N MET A 419 -7.84 -1.08 -0.18
CA MET A 419 -9.25 -0.79 0.10
C MET A 419 -9.76 0.18 -0.96
N ALA A 420 -10.74 -0.22 -1.75
CA ALA A 420 -11.47 0.63 -2.68
C ALA A 420 -12.82 0.99 -2.06
N GLY A 421 -13.01 2.27 -1.78
CA GLY A 421 -14.18 2.82 -1.11
C GLY A 421 -15.28 3.19 -2.09
N PHE A 422 -16.52 2.79 -1.77
CA PHE A 422 -17.70 3.02 -2.59
C PHE A 422 -18.88 3.57 -1.77
N TYR A 423 -19.78 4.27 -2.46
CA TYR A 423 -21.17 4.38 -2.04
C TYR A 423 -22.00 3.40 -2.84
N GLY A 424 -22.95 2.74 -2.18
CA GLY A 424 -23.97 1.93 -2.83
C GLY A 424 -25.36 2.44 -2.50
N ILE A 425 -26.31 2.39 -3.43
CA ILE A 425 -27.71 2.75 -3.16
C ILE A 425 -28.51 1.46 -2.95
N ALA A 426 -29.02 1.27 -1.74
CA ALA A 426 -29.87 0.14 -1.41
C ALA A 426 -31.21 0.23 -2.15
N LYS A 427 -31.80 -0.92 -2.48
CA LYS A 427 -33.17 -0.98 -3.01
C LYS A 427 -34.25 -0.85 -1.93
N THR A 428 -33.90 -1.11 -0.67
CA THR A 428 -34.78 -1.01 0.50
C THR A 428 -33.94 -0.71 1.74
N ASP A 429 -34.55 -0.06 2.73
CA ASP A 429 -34.01 0.14 4.08
C ASP A 429 -34.91 -0.46 5.17
N ASP A 430 -35.85 -1.33 4.79
CA ASP A 430 -36.70 -2.08 5.72
C ASP A 430 -35.86 -3.04 6.56
N ALA A 431 -35.98 -2.94 7.88
CA ALA A 431 -35.24 -3.78 8.82
C ALA A 431 -35.54 -5.28 8.65
N GLU A 432 -36.74 -5.65 8.21
CA GLU A 432 -37.14 -7.04 7.94
C GLU A 432 -36.43 -7.65 6.72
N SER A 433 -35.89 -6.80 5.84
CA SER A 433 -35.11 -7.26 4.67
C SER A 433 -33.67 -7.63 5.02
N ILE A 434 -33.19 -7.27 6.22
CA ILE A 434 -31.84 -7.59 6.66
C ILE A 434 -31.77 -9.08 7.04
N ARG A 435 -30.83 -9.79 6.42
CA ARG A 435 -30.60 -11.23 6.60
C ARG A 435 -29.13 -11.47 6.94
N LEU A 436 -28.87 -11.88 8.17
CA LEU A 436 -27.52 -12.16 8.69
C LEU A 436 -27.16 -13.65 8.65
N ASP A 437 -28.11 -14.51 8.25
CA ASP A 437 -27.98 -15.96 8.24
C ASP A 437 -27.40 -16.53 6.93
N LEU A 438 -27.21 -15.68 5.91
CA LEU A 438 -26.77 -16.10 4.58
C LEU A 438 -25.31 -16.57 4.56
N ASP A 439 -24.41 -15.84 5.24
CA ASP A 439 -22.99 -16.22 5.42
C ASP A 439 -22.57 -16.36 6.89
N ASN A 440 -23.36 -15.80 7.83
CA ASN A 440 -23.12 -15.78 9.28
C ASN A 440 -21.86 -15.01 9.70
N GLU A 441 -21.37 -14.06 8.90
CA GLU A 441 -20.21 -13.23 9.24
C GLU A 441 -20.55 -12.10 10.23
N LEU A 442 -21.73 -11.49 10.06
CA LEU A 442 -22.20 -10.38 10.91
C LEU A 442 -23.01 -10.87 12.10
N GLU A 443 -22.80 -10.22 13.24
CA GLU A 443 -23.64 -10.37 14.43
C GLU A 443 -24.88 -9.47 14.36
N ASP A 444 -24.73 -8.28 13.79
CA ASP A 444 -25.82 -7.32 13.61
C ASP A 444 -25.52 -6.40 12.42
N ALA A 445 -26.58 -5.97 11.72
CA ALA A 445 -26.53 -4.93 10.70
C ALA A 445 -27.76 -4.05 10.79
N ARG A 446 -27.57 -2.73 10.66
CA ARG A 446 -28.65 -1.76 10.86
C ARG A 446 -28.44 -0.50 10.03
N PHE A 447 -29.55 0.06 9.53
CA PHE A 447 -29.58 1.41 8.99
C PHE A 447 -29.60 2.46 10.11
N TYR A 448 -28.61 3.34 10.11
CA TYR A 448 -28.49 4.48 11.01
C TYR A 448 -28.83 5.77 10.28
N THR A 449 -29.64 6.62 10.90
CA THR A 449 -29.98 7.93 10.36
C THR A 449 -28.76 8.85 10.30
N ARG A 450 -28.79 9.81 9.38
CA ARG A 450 -27.76 10.85 9.30
C ARG A 450 -27.54 11.55 10.64
N GLN A 451 -28.61 11.89 11.36
CA GLN A 451 -28.50 12.57 12.66
C GLN A 451 -27.82 11.68 13.72
N GLU A 452 -28.16 10.39 13.79
CA GLU A 452 -27.47 9.46 14.70
C GLU A 452 -25.95 9.42 14.43
N ILE A 453 -25.54 9.46 13.15
CA ILE A 453 -24.13 9.48 12.77
C ILE A 453 -23.46 10.81 13.11
N LEU A 454 -24.11 11.95 12.86
CA LEU A 454 -23.61 13.28 13.21
C LEU A 454 -23.41 13.43 14.72
N ASP A 455 -24.37 12.97 15.53
CA ASP A 455 -24.26 12.99 16.99
C ASP A 455 -23.03 12.23 17.48
N VAL A 456 -22.69 11.11 16.84
CA VAL A 456 -21.52 10.28 17.19
C VAL A 456 -20.22 10.95 16.77
N ILE A 457 -20.20 11.59 15.60
CA ILE A 457 -19.06 12.40 15.13
C ILE A 457 -18.76 13.54 16.12
N GLU A 458 -19.79 14.26 16.54
CA GLU A 458 -19.63 15.43 17.41
C GLU A 458 -19.18 15.07 18.81
N ARG A 459 -19.70 13.97 19.39
CA ARG A 459 -19.27 13.46 20.71
C ARG A 459 -17.78 13.09 20.74
N LYS A 460 -17.23 12.56 19.64
CA LYS A 460 -15.84 12.08 19.56
C LYS A 460 -14.77 13.17 19.51
N LYS A 461 -15.14 14.46 19.39
CA LYS A 461 -14.16 15.55 19.60
C LYS A 461 -13.55 15.54 21.03
N ASN A 462 -14.08 14.71 21.95
CA ASN A 462 -13.69 14.67 23.36
C ASN A 462 -13.15 13.32 23.89
N ALA A 463 -12.83 12.30 23.07
CA ALA A 463 -12.29 11.05 23.61
C ALA A 463 -11.40 10.23 22.65
N HIS A 464 -10.12 10.10 22.99
CA HIS A 464 -9.26 9.00 22.52
C HIS A 464 -9.34 7.86 23.55
N PHE A 465 -9.73 6.65 23.12
CA PHE A 465 -9.72 5.47 23.98
C PHE A 465 -8.59 4.53 23.55
N THR A 466 -7.78 4.13 24.52
CA THR A 466 -6.80 3.06 24.41
C THR A 466 -7.50 1.69 24.37
N ARG A 467 -6.80 0.67 23.88
CA ARG A 467 -7.27 -0.72 23.92
C ARG A 467 -7.58 -1.18 25.34
N ALA A 468 -6.77 -0.79 26.32
CA ALA A 468 -7.02 -1.11 27.73
C ALA A 468 -8.31 -0.48 28.25
N GLU A 469 -8.64 0.75 27.83
CA GLU A 469 -9.91 1.39 28.14
C GLU A 469 -11.08 0.71 27.43
N LEU A 470 -10.91 0.30 26.18
CA LEU A 470 -11.92 -0.47 25.45
C LEU A 470 -12.19 -1.84 26.10
N GLU A 471 -11.14 -2.57 26.51
CA GLU A 471 -11.24 -3.86 27.21
C GLU A 471 -11.81 -3.71 28.63
N LYS A 472 -11.53 -2.59 29.31
CA LYS A 472 -12.08 -2.28 30.63
C LYS A 472 -13.58 -1.99 30.56
N ILE A 473 -14.01 -1.19 29.58
CA ILE A 473 -15.43 -0.95 29.33
C ILE A 473 -16.16 -2.27 29.01
N ASP A 474 -15.54 -3.14 28.22
CA ASP A 474 -16.09 -4.46 27.87
C ASP A 474 -16.27 -5.38 29.09
N LYS A 475 -15.28 -5.41 30.00
CA LYS A 475 -15.36 -6.17 31.25
C LYS A 475 -16.42 -5.63 32.21
N GLU A 476 -16.56 -4.31 32.29
CA GLU A 476 -17.59 -3.67 33.11
C GLU A 476 -19.00 -4.01 32.60
N HIS A 477 -19.18 -4.17 31.28
CA HIS A 477 -20.45 -4.61 30.70
C HIS A 477 -20.78 -6.10 30.91
N HIS A 478 -19.77 -6.98 30.98
CA HIS A 478 -19.99 -8.41 31.23
C HIS A 478 -20.21 -8.78 32.71
N SER A 479 -20.14 -7.82 33.64
CA SER A 479 -20.24 -8.07 35.08
C SER A 479 -21.56 -7.61 35.72
N SER A 480 -22.46 -6.96 34.96
CA SER A 480 -23.76 -6.53 35.48
C SER A 480 -24.84 -7.60 35.28
N ASP A 481 -24.77 -8.66 36.07
CA ASP A 481 -25.95 -9.49 36.38
C ASP A 481 -26.80 -8.72 37.39
N GLY A 482 -27.75 -7.92 36.89
CA GLY A 482 -28.64 -7.14 37.74
C GLY A 482 -29.82 -6.57 36.95
N GLU A 483 -31.00 -7.10 37.22
CA GLU A 483 -32.29 -6.66 36.72
C GLU A 483 -32.54 -5.16 36.99
N ASP A 484 -33.23 -4.50 36.05
CA ASP A 484 -33.76 -3.13 36.11
C ASP A 484 -32.76 -1.96 36.22
N LYS A 485 -32.13 -1.62 35.08
CA LYS A 485 -31.97 -0.22 34.65
C LYS A 485 -32.28 -0.11 33.16
N ALA A 486 -32.96 0.97 32.78
CA ALA A 486 -33.41 1.29 31.44
C ALA A 486 -32.39 0.87 30.37
N LYS A 487 -32.86 0.34 29.23
CA LYS A 487 -32.09 0.09 28.02
C LYS A 487 -31.31 1.34 27.63
N ASP A 488 -30.14 1.55 28.21
CA ASP A 488 -29.12 2.44 27.68
C ASP A 488 -28.71 1.78 26.37
N LYS A 489 -29.37 2.21 25.29
CA LYS A 489 -29.06 1.83 23.91
C LYS A 489 -27.54 1.85 23.79
N VAL A 490 -26.91 0.69 23.58
CA VAL A 490 -25.48 0.59 23.33
C VAL A 490 -25.14 1.64 22.26
N GLN A 491 -24.42 2.68 22.66
CA GLN A 491 -24.17 3.82 21.78
C GLN A 491 -23.22 3.35 20.68
N ILE A 492 -23.61 3.60 19.42
CA ILE A 492 -22.79 3.27 18.26
C ILE A 492 -21.42 3.97 18.36
N ARG A 493 -20.37 3.21 18.05
CA ARG A 493 -18.98 3.64 17.93
C ARG A 493 -18.54 3.39 16.50
N LEU A 494 -17.97 4.42 15.88
CA LEU A 494 -17.42 4.34 14.53
C LEU A 494 -15.91 4.09 14.56
N PRO A 495 -15.32 3.58 13.46
CA PRO A 495 -13.88 3.45 13.32
C PRO A 495 -13.12 4.78 13.53
N PRO A 496 -11.79 4.75 13.71
CA PRO A 496 -10.95 5.95 13.73
C PRO A 496 -11.12 6.77 12.45
N ASP A 497 -10.90 8.09 12.55
CA ASP A 497 -10.93 9.04 11.42
C ASP A 497 -9.91 8.73 10.32
N THR A 498 -8.87 7.95 10.64
CA THR A 498 -7.89 7.43 9.68
C THR A 498 -8.36 6.25 8.85
N ALA A 499 -9.47 5.60 9.20
CA ALA A 499 -10.02 4.47 8.47
C ALA A 499 -10.95 4.92 7.34
N ILE A 500 -10.80 4.37 6.13
CA ILE A 500 -11.65 4.70 4.97
C ILE A 500 -13.15 4.52 5.24
N ALA A 501 -13.54 3.53 6.06
CA ALA A 501 -14.93 3.36 6.50
C ALA A 501 -15.47 4.63 7.19
N ARG A 502 -14.67 5.21 8.08
CA ARG A 502 -15.01 6.45 8.78
C ARG A 502 -15.08 7.62 7.81
N VAL A 503 -14.13 7.71 6.87
CA VAL A 503 -14.09 8.76 5.84
C VAL A 503 -15.35 8.74 4.97
N LEU A 504 -15.77 7.56 4.50
CA LEU A 504 -16.99 7.38 3.69
C LEU A 504 -18.24 7.84 4.45
N VAL A 505 -18.42 7.32 5.67
CA VAL A 505 -19.59 7.64 6.51
C VAL A 505 -19.63 9.12 6.86
N GLU A 506 -18.50 9.74 7.17
CA GLU A 506 -18.44 11.17 7.49
C GLU A 506 -18.72 12.06 6.28
N ALA A 507 -18.15 11.72 5.13
CA ALA A 507 -18.37 12.47 3.90
C ALA A 507 -19.84 12.41 3.48
N TRP A 508 -20.50 11.25 3.61
CA TRP A 508 -21.94 11.13 3.43
C TRP A 508 -22.73 11.98 4.44
N ALA A 509 -22.47 11.79 5.75
CA ALA A 509 -23.26 12.45 6.79
C ALA A 509 -23.18 13.99 6.70
N LYS A 510 -21.99 14.53 6.39
CA LYS A 510 -21.74 15.97 6.20
C LYS A 510 -22.22 16.51 4.83
N GLY A 511 -22.78 15.68 3.95
CA GLY A 511 -23.29 16.11 2.63
C GLY A 511 -22.21 16.37 1.57
N HIS A 512 -21.01 15.83 1.79
CA HIS A 512 -19.89 15.90 0.84
C HIS A 512 -19.92 14.76 -0.19
N ALA A 513 -20.70 13.69 0.05
CA ALA A 513 -20.86 12.60 -0.91
C ALA A 513 -21.51 13.09 -2.22
N VAL A 514 -20.98 12.60 -3.34
CA VAL A 514 -21.55 12.81 -4.67
C VAL A 514 -22.51 11.65 -4.95
N LEU A 515 -23.81 11.91 -4.83
CA LEU A 515 -24.88 10.94 -5.07
C LEU A 515 -25.62 11.25 -6.38
N PRO A 516 -26.37 10.27 -6.95
CA PRO A 516 -27.09 10.45 -8.20
C PRO A 516 -28.09 11.61 -8.15
N THR A 517 -28.30 12.28 -9.28
CA THR A 517 -29.13 13.51 -9.38
C THR A 517 -30.62 13.29 -9.06
N HIS A 518 -31.16 12.08 -9.19
CA HIS A 518 -32.55 11.84 -8.74
C HIS A 518 -32.70 11.89 -7.21
N MET A 519 -31.59 11.86 -6.48
CA MET A 519 -31.54 12.16 -5.05
C MET A 519 -31.37 13.67 -4.79
N ASP A 520 -31.63 14.59 -5.72
CA ASP A 520 -31.38 16.04 -5.57
C ASP A 520 -32.05 16.69 -4.34
N ASN A 521 -33.08 16.09 -3.74
CA ASN A 521 -33.59 16.54 -2.42
C ASN A 521 -32.51 16.43 -1.31
N PHE A 522 -31.58 15.49 -1.44
CA PHE A 522 -30.35 15.32 -0.64
C PHE A 522 -29.34 16.46 -0.85
N GLN A 523 -29.30 17.09 -2.04
CA GLN A 523 -28.38 18.19 -2.32
C GLN A 523 -28.95 19.56 -1.89
N LYS A 524 -30.27 19.67 -1.67
CA LYS A 524 -30.95 20.94 -1.32
C LYS A 524 -30.83 21.34 0.15
N THR A 525 -30.41 20.44 1.04
CA THR A 525 -30.02 20.77 2.43
C THR A 525 -28.65 21.45 2.53
N ARG A 526 -28.04 21.84 1.39
CA ARG A 526 -26.78 22.61 1.30
C ARG A 526 -26.89 24.12 1.57
N MET A 527 -27.97 24.61 2.19
CA MET A 527 -28.10 26.02 2.58
C MET A 527 -28.23 26.20 4.09
#